data_AF-A0AAW1X3K6-F1
#
_entry.id   AF-A0AAW1X3K6-F1
#
_cell.length_a   1.000
_cell.length_b   1.000
_cell.length_c   1.000
_cell.angle_alpha   90.00
_cell.angle_beta   90.00
_cell.angle_gamma   90.00
#
_symmetry.space_group_name_H-M   'P 1'
#
loop_
_entity.id
_entity.type
_entity.pdbx_description
1 polymer ?
#
loop_
_entity_poly.entity_id
_entity_poly.type
_entity_poly.pdbx_seq_one_letter_code
_entity_poly.pdbx_strand_id
1 'polypeptide(L)'
;MTTAIKIEKLPVASQVTFLKRRRELFKKAGELSVHCDAEVAVVVFSTTGKLYVSSSSSSMEDVIERYKLHTKDVEKLDQQPCPELQLENDDGIRLNKELADMIRELRPMKGQDLEELNTYELQKLEDAIEEGLSRVRQTKDERIMSQILALETKGAGLIEAKNQLQQRTWTLSNGASVVALESETSSAEESMSSESATSATSCFSSGPSTSALDDDDSDDTCPLKLE
;
A
#
# COMPACT_ATOMS: atom_id res chain seq x y z
N MET A 1 7.20 -3.48 -21.59
CA MET A 1 5.99 -3.13 -20.80
C MET A 1 6.31 -1.90 -19.97
N THR A 2 5.76 -0.75 -20.33
CA THR A 2 6.06 0.53 -19.67
C THR A 2 5.27 0.64 -18.37
N THR A 3 5.92 0.57 -17.22
CA THR A 3 5.29 0.74 -15.92
C THR A 3 4.92 2.21 -15.74
N ALA A 4 3.61 2.51 -15.76
CA ALA A 4 3.11 3.85 -15.47
C ALA A 4 3.23 4.13 -13.96
N ILE A 5 4.01 5.16 -13.60
CA ILE A 5 4.06 5.67 -12.23
C ILE A 5 2.75 6.39 -11.96
N LYS A 6 1.93 5.81 -11.08
CA LYS A 6 0.65 6.41 -10.68
C LYS A 6 0.92 7.48 -9.62
N ILE A 7 0.92 8.74 -10.04
CA ILE A 7 0.97 9.89 -9.15
C ILE A 7 -0.41 10.03 -8.51
N GLU A 8 -0.56 9.60 -7.26
CA GLU A 8 -1.78 9.85 -6.50
C GLU A 8 -1.98 11.36 -6.28
N LYS A 9 -3.18 11.83 -6.60
CA LYS A 9 -3.59 13.22 -6.42
C LYS A 9 -3.62 13.51 -4.91
N LEU A 10 -2.75 14.40 -4.45
CA LEU A 10 -2.76 14.88 -3.06
C LEU A 10 -4.17 15.35 -2.66
N PRO A 11 -4.61 15.12 -1.41
CA PRO A 11 -5.90 15.62 -0.93
C PRO A 11 -5.99 17.14 -1.09
N VAL A 12 -7.18 17.63 -1.46
CA VAL A 12 -7.43 19.04 -1.87
C VAL A 12 -6.94 20.05 -0.81
N ALA A 13 -7.06 19.72 0.48
CA ALA A 13 -6.57 20.56 1.59
C ALA A 13 -5.03 20.74 1.57
N SER A 14 -4.29 19.71 1.16
CA SER A 14 -2.82 19.77 1.02
C SER A 14 -2.41 20.61 -0.19
N GLN A 15 -3.20 20.58 -1.27
CA GLN A 15 -2.95 21.41 -2.46
C GLN A 15 -3.16 22.90 -2.19
N VAL A 16 -4.24 23.27 -1.48
CA VAL A 16 -4.50 24.66 -1.08
C VAL A 16 -3.39 25.19 -0.16
N THR A 17 -2.93 24.37 0.79
CA THR A 17 -1.85 24.74 1.71
C THR A 17 -0.52 24.94 0.98
N PHE A 18 -0.18 24.05 0.05
CA PHE A 18 1.01 24.18 -0.78
C PHE A 18 1.00 25.49 -1.58
N LEU A 19 -0.11 25.81 -2.26
CA LEU A 19 -0.23 27.03 -3.04
C LEU A 19 -0.08 28.29 -2.18
N LYS A 20 -0.71 28.31 -0.99
CA LYS A 20 -0.59 29.43 -0.04
C LYS A 20 0.84 29.60 0.45
N ARG A 21 1.46 28.52 0.95
CA ARG A 21 2.82 28.57 1.49
C ARG A 21 3.87 28.88 0.43
N ARG A 22 3.72 28.34 -0.79
CA ARG A 22 4.61 28.65 -1.91
C ARG A 22 4.54 30.13 -2.28
N ARG A 23 3.32 30.70 -2.36
CA ARG A 23 3.12 32.12 -2.64
C ARG A 23 3.72 32.99 -1.54
N GLU A 24 3.48 32.66 -0.28
CA GLU A 24 4.04 33.38 0.87
C GLU A 24 5.58 33.32 0.89
N LEU A 25 6.15 32.15 0.55
CA LEU A 25 7.59 31.97 0.45
C LEU A 25 8.20 32.88 -0.63
N PHE A 26 7.60 32.90 -1.83
CA PHE A 26 8.06 33.78 -2.92
C PHE A 26 7.93 35.26 -2.54
N LYS A 27 6.85 35.64 -1.87
CA LYS A 27 6.67 37.00 -1.38
C LYS A 27 7.77 37.39 -0.39
N LYS A 28 8.05 36.53 0.60
CA LYS A 28 9.12 36.78 1.59
C LYS A 28 10.50 36.84 0.95
N ALA A 29 10.78 36.00 -0.04
CA ALA A 29 12.04 36.03 -0.78
C ALA A 29 12.24 37.36 -1.51
N GLY A 30 11.19 37.89 -2.13
CA GLY A 30 11.20 39.23 -2.74
C GLY A 30 11.39 40.34 -1.70
N GLU A 31 10.68 40.29 -0.58
CA GLU A 31 10.83 41.25 0.52
C GLU A 31 12.27 41.27 1.08
N LEU A 32 12.87 40.08 1.25
CA LEU A 32 14.24 39.90 1.71
C LEU A 32 15.26 40.46 0.71
N SER A 33 15.05 40.21 -0.58
CA SER A 33 15.91 40.74 -1.63
C SER A 33 15.96 42.27 -1.60
N VAL A 34 14.80 42.92 -1.45
CA VAL A 34 14.72 44.38 -1.38
C VAL A 34 15.31 44.94 -0.08
N HIS A 35 15.09 44.28 1.06
CA HIS A 35 15.59 44.77 2.35
C HIS A 35 17.11 44.66 2.50
N CYS A 36 17.70 43.61 1.94
CA CYS A 36 19.11 43.31 2.10
C CYS A 36 19.94 43.60 0.85
N ASP A 37 19.33 44.13 -0.21
CA ASP A 37 19.94 44.27 -1.54
C ASP A 37 20.61 42.96 -1.99
N ALA A 38 19.91 41.85 -1.75
CA ALA A 38 20.42 40.50 -1.93
C ALA A 38 19.76 39.83 -3.13
N GLU A 39 20.54 39.09 -3.90
CA GLU A 39 20.03 38.20 -4.93
C GLU A 39 19.38 36.97 -4.29
N VAL A 40 18.08 36.75 -4.51
CA VAL A 40 17.37 35.60 -3.94
C VAL A 40 16.64 34.85 -5.04
N ALA A 41 16.99 33.57 -5.22
CA ALA A 41 16.26 32.63 -6.05
C ALA A 41 15.68 31.50 -5.20
N VAL A 42 14.44 31.11 -5.50
CA VAL A 42 13.73 30.03 -4.80
C VAL A 42 13.24 29.01 -5.82
N VAL A 43 13.57 27.74 -5.57
CA VAL A 43 13.14 26.59 -6.35
C VAL A 43 12.27 25.68 -5.49
N VAL A 44 11.08 25.35 -5.96
CA VAL A 44 10.15 24.46 -5.25
C VAL A 44 9.66 23.37 -6.19
N PHE A 45 9.89 22.12 -5.82
CA PHE A 45 9.30 20.96 -6.48
C PHE A 45 8.07 20.49 -5.71
N SER A 46 6.93 20.32 -6.39
CA SER A 46 5.79 19.63 -5.78
C SER A 46 6.05 18.13 -5.69
N THR A 47 5.27 17.44 -4.86
CA THR A 47 5.24 15.97 -4.81
C THR A 47 4.76 15.33 -6.12
N THR A 48 4.13 16.12 -6.99
CA THR A 48 3.72 15.70 -8.34
C THR A 48 4.81 15.95 -9.39
N GLY A 49 6.00 16.41 -8.99
CA GLY A 49 7.12 16.70 -9.88
C GLY A 49 7.01 18.03 -10.64
N LYS A 50 6.05 18.90 -10.31
CA LYS A 50 5.94 20.23 -10.93
C LYS A 50 6.97 21.17 -10.31
N LEU A 51 7.72 21.86 -11.17
CA LEU A 51 8.71 22.86 -10.81
C LEU A 51 8.05 24.23 -10.70
N TYR A 52 8.37 24.97 -9.64
CA TYR A 52 7.99 26.36 -9.45
C TYR A 52 9.22 27.18 -9.07
N VAL A 53 9.40 28.31 -9.73
CA VAL A 53 10.60 29.15 -9.60
C VAL A 53 10.19 30.59 -9.33
N SER A 54 10.97 31.28 -8.51
CA SER A 54 10.92 32.73 -8.32
C SER A 54 12.33 33.27 -8.16
N SER A 55 12.63 34.37 -8.82
CA SER A 55 13.88 35.13 -8.68
C SER A 55 13.54 36.60 -8.44
N SER A 56 14.36 37.28 -7.65
CA SER A 56 14.07 38.64 -7.21
C SER A 56 14.53 39.74 -8.16
N SER A 57 15.55 39.51 -8.99
CA SER A 57 16.12 40.56 -9.87
C SER A 57 16.71 40.05 -11.18
N SER A 58 17.52 39.00 -11.17
CA SER A 58 18.07 38.39 -12.39
C SER A 58 17.27 37.16 -12.85
N SER A 59 17.54 36.69 -14.08
CA SER A 59 16.95 35.44 -14.56
C SER A 59 17.41 34.27 -13.67
N MET A 60 16.61 33.21 -13.61
CA MET A 60 16.97 32.04 -12.81
C MET A 60 18.30 31.45 -13.28
N GLU A 61 18.53 31.52 -14.58
CA GLU A 61 19.73 31.10 -15.29
C GLU A 61 20.95 31.89 -14.79
N ASP A 62 20.84 33.21 -14.65
CA ASP A 62 21.93 34.08 -14.17
C ASP A 62 22.29 33.82 -12.70
N VAL A 63 21.29 33.53 -11.85
CA VAL A 63 21.55 33.16 -10.44
C VAL A 63 22.25 31.81 -10.38
N ILE A 64 21.81 30.84 -11.18
CA ILE A 64 22.42 29.51 -11.26
C ILE A 64 23.84 29.60 -11.81
N GLU A 65 24.07 30.41 -12.85
CA GLU A 65 25.39 30.58 -13.44
C GLU A 65 26.37 31.23 -12.46
N ARG A 66 25.94 32.28 -11.74
CA ARG A 66 26.77 32.88 -10.69
C ARG A 66 27.00 31.92 -9.54
N TYR A 67 26.01 31.15 -9.11
CA TYR A 67 26.21 30.11 -8.11
C TYR A 67 27.27 29.09 -8.56
N LYS A 68 27.20 28.62 -9.82
CA LYS A 68 28.19 27.72 -10.43
C LYS A 68 29.58 28.34 -10.52
N LEU A 69 29.67 29.65 -10.78
CA LEU A 69 30.95 30.36 -10.86
C LEU A 69 31.59 30.49 -9.47
N HIS A 70 30.80 30.90 -8.46
CA HIS A 70 31.28 31.04 -7.07
C HIS A 70 31.65 29.69 -6.46
N THR A 71 30.90 28.61 -6.73
CA THR A 71 31.27 27.26 -6.28
C THR A 71 32.58 26.77 -6.92
N LYS A 72 32.79 27.03 -8.21
CA LYS A 72 34.06 26.70 -8.90
C LYS A 72 35.26 27.50 -8.39
N ASP A 73 35.07 28.74 -7.93
CA ASP A 73 36.14 29.53 -7.33
C ASP A 73 36.39 29.15 -5.86
N VAL A 74 35.36 28.72 -5.12
CA VAL A 74 35.51 28.14 -3.76
C VAL A 74 36.25 26.79 -3.83
N GLU A 75 35.99 25.96 -4.84
CA GLU A 75 36.74 24.72 -5.09
C GLU A 75 38.23 24.95 -5.40
N LYS A 76 38.62 26.15 -5.87
CA LYS A 76 40.03 26.49 -6.17
C LYS A 76 40.76 27.12 -5.00
N LEU A 77 40.06 27.70 -4.02
CA LEU A 77 40.66 28.39 -2.88
C LEU A 77 40.63 27.59 -1.58
N ASP A 78 39.83 26.52 -1.48
CA ASP A 78 39.68 25.74 -0.25
C ASP A 78 40.15 24.29 -0.41
N GLN A 79 41.41 24.03 -0.05
CA GLN A 79 41.91 22.67 0.27
C GLN A 79 41.34 22.16 1.61
N GLN A 80 40.11 22.52 1.95
CA GLN A 80 39.40 21.93 3.09
C GLN A 80 37.89 21.80 2.80
N PRO A 81 37.46 20.66 2.24
CA PRO A 81 36.05 20.34 2.16
C PRO A 81 35.48 20.11 3.57
N CYS A 82 34.31 20.67 3.86
CA CYS A 82 33.52 20.26 5.02
C CYS A 82 33.23 18.74 4.91
N PRO A 83 33.68 17.91 5.88
CA PRO A 83 33.63 16.45 5.77
C PRO A 83 32.21 15.86 5.72
N GLU A 84 31.20 16.57 6.23
CA GLU A 84 29.81 16.07 6.34
C GLU A 84 29.11 15.88 4.98
N LEU A 85 29.29 16.81 4.03
CA LEU A 85 28.56 16.81 2.75
C LEU A 85 29.18 15.88 1.69
N GLN A 86 30.49 15.60 1.79
CA GLN A 86 31.15 14.61 0.93
C GLN A 86 30.80 13.18 1.36
N LEU A 87 30.72 12.93 2.67
CA LEU A 87 30.36 11.63 3.22
C LEU A 87 28.94 11.21 2.83
N GLU A 88 27.97 12.14 2.88
CA GLU A 88 26.57 11.87 2.55
C GLU A 88 26.36 11.59 1.05
N ASN A 89 27.14 12.25 0.17
CA ASN A 89 27.14 11.99 -1.26
C ASN A 89 27.81 10.65 -1.60
N ASP A 90 28.92 10.31 -0.94
CA ASP A 90 29.60 9.03 -1.10
C ASP A 90 28.76 7.85 -0.60
N ASP A 91 28.06 8.03 0.52
CA ASP A 91 27.12 7.05 1.05
C ASP A 91 25.92 6.86 0.10
N GLY A 92 25.39 7.94 -0.47
CA GLY A 92 24.34 7.88 -1.48
C GLY A 92 24.76 7.14 -2.75
N ILE A 93 25.98 7.37 -3.24
CA ILE A 93 26.54 6.64 -4.38
C ILE A 93 26.73 5.16 -4.04
N ARG A 94 27.24 4.84 -2.84
CA ARG A 94 27.43 3.47 -2.38
C ARG A 94 26.11 2.69 -2.31
N LEU A 95 25.08 3.29 -1.69
CA LEU A 95 23.76 2.67 -1.57
C LEU A 95 23.08 2.48 -2.92
N ASN A 96 23.18 3.47 -3.83
CA ASN A 96 22.64 3.33 -5.17
C ASN A 96 23.32 2.23 -5.98
N LYS A 97 24.63 2.06 -5.81
CA LYS A 97 25.37 0.95 -6.42
C LYS A 97 24.90 -0.40 -5.88
N GLU A 98 24.81 -0.54 -4.56
CA GLU A 98 24.31 -1.77 -3.93
C GLU A 98 22.88 -2.12 -4.37
N LEU A 99 22.01 -1.11 -4.47
CA LEU A 99 20.66 -1.27 -4.99
C LEU A 99 20.66 -1.75 -6.45
N ALA A 100 21.49 -1.15 -7.30
CA ALA A 100 21.61 -1.56 -8.70
C ALA A 100 22.13 -2.99 -8.84
N ASP A 101 23.12 -3.37 -8.02
CA ASP A 101 23.68 -4.73 -7.97
C ASP A 101 22.61 -5.74 -7.51
N MET A 102 21.86 -5.42 -6.46
CA MET A 102 20.76 -6.27 -5.97
C MET A 102 19.65 -6.43 -7.03
N ILE A 103 19.26 -5.35 -7.70
CA ILE A 103 18.25 -5.40 -8.77
C ILE A 103 18.73 -6.28 -9.93
N ARG A 104 20.01 -6.19 -10.30
CA ARG A 104 20.61 -7.03 -11.33
C ARG A 104 20.57 -8.52 -10.95
N GLU A 105 20.84 -8.86 -9.69
CA GLU A 105 20.78 -10.25 -9.20
C GLU A 105 19.34 -10.80 -9.12
N LEU A 106 18.36 -9.96 -8.78
CA LEU A 106 16.96 -10.39 -8.68
C LEU A 106 16.25 -10.58 -10.03
N ARG A 107 16.73 -9.94 -11.10
CA ARG A 107 16.09 -10.04 -12.44
C ARG A 107 16.08 -11.48 -12.97
N PRO A 108 17.21 -12.21 -13.00
CA PRO A 108 17.20 -13.62 -13.40
C PRO A 108 16.32 -14.50 -12.53
N MET A 109 16.30 -14.26 -11.21
CA MET A 109 15.40 -15.00 -10.29
C MET A 109 13.91 -14.81 -10.62
N LYS A 110 13.55 -13.75 -11.35
CA LYS A 110 12.19 -13.49 -11.85
C LYS A 110 11.97 -13.96 -13.29
N GLY A 111 12.94 -14.64 -13.90
CA GLY A 111 12.91 -15.08 -15.29
C GLY A 111 13.16 -13.97 -16.31
N GLN A 112 13.84 -12.88 -15.91
CA GLN A 112 14.20 -11.75 -16.78
C GLN A 112 15.68 -11.82 -17.16
N ASP A 113 16.04 -11.28 -18.33
CA ASP A 113 17.43 -11.12 -18.81
C ASP A 113 18.28 -12.42 -18.75
N LEU A 114 17.63 -13.57 -18.97
CA LEU A 114 18.28 -14.89 -18.90
C LEU A 114 19.31 -15.12 -20.01
N GLU A 115 19.24 -14.34 -21.09
CA GLU A 115 20.18 -14.38 -22.21
C GLU A 115 21.59 -13.93 -21.85
N GLU A 116 21.76 -13.23 -20.72
CA GLU A 116 23.07 -12.83 -20.18
C GLU A 116 23.78 -13.95 -19.40
N LEU A 117 23.09 -15.05 -19.09
CA LEU A 117 23.61 -16.17 -18.30
C LEU A 117 24.11 -17.31 -19.18
N ASN A 118 25.21 -17.93 -18.77
CA ASN A 118 25.66 -19.18 -19.40
C ASN A 118 24.86 -20.39 -18.88
N THR A 119 25.01 -21.55 -19.53
CA THR A 119 24.25 -22.77 -19.18
C THR A 119 24.50 -23.26 -17.76
N TYR A 120 25.71 -23.09 -17.23
CA TYR A 120 26.04 -23.46 -15.85
C TYR A 120 25.38 -22.52 -14.84
N GLU A 121 25.40 -21.21 -15.10
CA GLU A 121 24.74 -20.21 -14.25
C GLU A 121 23.22 -20.38 -14.27
N LEU A 122 22.65 -20.73 -15.43
CA LEU A 122 21.23 -21.00 -15.58
C LEU A 122 20.81 -22.26 -14.80
N GLN A 123 21.61 -23.33 -14.84
CA GLN A 123 21.35 -24.52 -14.03
C GLN A 123 21.40 -24.20 -12.53
N LYS A 124 22.41 -23.45 -12.08
CA LYS A 124 22.51 -23.03 -10.68
C LYS A 124 21.31 -22.19 -10.24
N LEU A 125 20.80 -21.33 -11.12
CA LEU A 125 19.61 -20.52 -10.87
C LEU A 125 18.36 -21.40 -10.75
N GLU A 126 18.19 -22.36 -11.66
CA GLU A 126 17.11 -23.34 -11.62
C GLU A 126 17.11 -24.13 -10.30
N ASP A 127 18.25 -24.70 -9.93
CA ASP A 127 18.41 -25.47 -8.69
C ASP A 127 18.03 -24.63 -7.45
N ALA A 128 18.45 -23.36 -7.41
CA ALA A 128 18.15 -22.46 -6.29
C ALA A 128 16.65 -22.13 -6.20
N ILE A 129 15.98 -21.92 -7.33
CA ILE A 129 14.55 -21.66 -7.38
C ILE A 129 13.76 -22.92 -7.01
N GLU A 130 14.17 -24.08 -7.52
CA GLU A 130 13.53 -25.37 -7.21
C GLU A 130 13.65 -25.71 -5.73
N GLU A 131 14.82 -25.51 -5.13
CA GLU A 131 15.03 -25.72 -3.70
C GLU A 131 14.16 -24.75 -2.86
N GLY A 132 14.10 -23.48 -3.24
CA GLY A 132 13.22 -22.49 -2.61
C GLY A 132 11.74 -22.87 -2.70
N LEU A 133 11.29 -23.33 -3.87
CA LEU A 133 9.92 -23.76 -4.10
C LEU A 133 9.58 -25.03 -3.31
N SER A 134 10.52 -25.97 -3.23
CA SER A 134 10.39 -27.19 -2.41
C SER A 134 10.16 -26.84 -0.94
N ARG A 135 10.95 -25.93 -0.36
CA ARG A 135 10.77 -25.44 1.02
C ARG A 135 9.40 -24.78 1.24
N VAL A 136 8.95 -23.96 0.29
CA VAL A 136 7.63 -23.30 0.37
C VAL A 136 6.51 -24.32 0.31
N ARG A 137 6.60 -25.30 -0.59
CA ARG A 137 5.62 -26.39 -0.72
C ARG A 137 5.57 -27.22 0.56
N GLN A 138 6.72 -27.66 1.08
CA GLN A 138 6.80 -28.43 2.32
C GLN A 138 6.13 -27.70 3.49
N THR A 139 6.49 -26.43 3.72
CA THR A 139 5.90 -25.62 4.80
C THR A 139 4.38 -25.50 4.65
N LYS A 140 3.90 -25.34 3.41
CA LYS A 140 2.45 -25.29 3.12
C LYS A 140 1.77 -26.62 3.41
N ASP A 141 2.36 -27.72 2.99
CA ASP A 141 1.81 -29.06 3.17
C ASP A 141 1.73 -29.42 4.65
N GLU A 142 2.79 -29.15 5.43
CA GLU A 142 2.82 -29.33 6.88
C GLU A 142 1.70 -28.53 7.56
N ARG A 143 1.52 -27.26 7.17
CA ARG A 143 0.47 -26.39 7.74
C ARG A 143 -0.94 -26.86 7.37
N ILE A 144 -1.13 -27.34 6.15
CA ILE A 144 -2.43 -27.87 5.69
C ILE A 144 -2.75 -29.17 6.42
N MET A 145 -1.78 -30.10 6.50
CA MET A 145 -1.94 -31.36 7.23
C MET A 145 -2.25 -31.14 8.71
N SER A 146 -1.58 -30.19 9.36
CA SER A 146 -1.87 -29.82 10.75
C SER A 146 -3.31 -29.33 10.93
N GLN A 147 -3.83 -28.52 10.01
CA GLN A 147 -5.23 -28.06 10.06
C GLN A 147 -6.23 -29.19 9.82
N ILE A 148 -5.94 -30.12 8.89
CA ILE A 148 -6.77 -31.29 8.64
C ILE A 148 -6.90 -32.11 9.92
N LEU A 149 -5.77 -32.46 10.56
CA LEU A 149 -5.76 -33.25 11.79
C LEU A 149 -6.51 -32.55 12.94
N ALA A 150 -6.35 -31.24 13.08
CA ALA A 150 -7.06 -30.46 14.09
C ALA A 150 -8.58 -30.50 13.86
N LEU A 151 -9.03 -30.38 12.60
CA LEU A 151 -10.44 -30.44 12.24
C LEU A 151 -11.03 -31.85 12.43
N GLU A 152 -10.29 -32.90 12.07
CA GLU A 152 -10.71 -34.29 12.29
C GLU A 152 -10.88 -34.59 13.78
N THR A 153 -9.93 -34.16 14.61
CA THR A 153 -10.01 -34.31 16.08
C THR A 153 -11.22 -33.58 16.65
N LYS A 154 -11.47 -32.34 16.18
CA LYS A 154 -12.65 -31.57 16.58
C LYS A 154 -13.95 -32.24 16.13
N GLY A 155 -13.98 -32.79 14.92
CA GLY A 155 -15.11 -33.55 14.39
C GLY A 155 -15.44 -34.77 15.25
N ALA A 156 -14.43 -35.56 15.60
CA ALA A 156 -14.59 -36.71 16.49
C ALA A 156 -15.13 -36.31 17.88
N GLY A 157 -14.60 -35.23 18.46
CA GLY A 157 -15.09 -34.71 19.74
C GLY A 157 -16.54 -34.23 19.69
N LEU A 158 -16.97 -33.61 18.59
CA LEU A 158 -18.36 -33.20 18.40
C LEU A 158 -19.31 -34.40 18.25
N ILE A 159 -18.89 -35.45 17.54
CA ILE A 159 -19.67 -36.69 17.41
C ILE A 159 -19.89 -37.33 18.78
N GLU A 160 -18.83 -37.41 19.58
CA GLU A 160 -18.90 -37.98 20.93
C GLU A 160 -19.81 -37.16 21.86
N ALA A 161 -19.64 -35.82 21.88
CA ALA A 161 -20.50 -34.94 22.67
C ALA A 161 -21.98 -35.03 22.25
N LYS A 162 -22.24 -35.14 20.94
CA LYS A 162 -23.60 -35.35 20.41
C LYS A 162 -24.19 -36.67 20.89
N ASN A 163 -23.43 -37.77 20.85
CA ASN A 163 -23.89 -39.08 21.32
C ASN A 163 -24.21 -39.06 22.83
N GLN A 164 -23.37 -38.42 23.65
CA GLN A 164 -23.61 -38.26 25.08
C GLN A 164 -24.88 -37.44 25.37
N LEU A 165 -25.12 -36.37 24.61
CA LEU A 165 -26.34 -35.58 24.73
C LEU A 165 -27.57 -36.41 24.35
N GLN A 166 -27.54 -37.17 23.26
CA GLN A 166 -28.64 -38.05 22.85
C GLN A 166 -28.95 -39.09 23.93
N GLN A 167 -27.93 -39.69 24.53
CA GLN A 167 -28.11 -40.64 25.64
C GLN A 167 -28.75 -39.97 26.87
N ARG A 168 -28.29 -38.77 27.25
CA ARG A 168 -28.88 -38.01 28.36
C ARG A 168 -30.35 -37.64 28.10
N THR A 169 -30.67 -37.13 26.91
CA THR A 169 -32.06 -36.83 26.52
C THR A 169 -32.92 -38.07 26.57
N TRP A 170 -32.43 -39.21 26.07
CA TRP A 170 -33.13 -40.49 26.16
C TRP A 170 -33.41 -40.89 27.62
N THR A 171 -32.42 -40.81 28.50
CA THR A 171 -32.61 -41.12 29.94
C THR A 171 -33.59 -40.18 30.63
N LEU A 172 -33.59 -38.89 30.31
CA LEU A 172 -34.50 -37.89 30.89
C LEU A 172 -35.94 -38.08 30.36
N SER A 173 -36.10 -38.38 29.08
CA SER A 173 -37.40 -38.66 28.45
C SER A 173 -38.02 -39.95 29.00
N ASN A 174 -37.23 -41.01 29.19
CA ASN A 174 -37.71 -42.25 29.76
C ASN A 174 -37.93 -42.16 31.28
N GLY A 175 -37.14 -41.34 31.99
CA GLY A 175 -37.34 -41.05 33.41
C GLY A 175 -38.59 -40.23 33.72
N ALA A 176 -39.00 -39.34 32.80
CA ALA A 176 -40.25 -38.59 32.92
C ALA A 176 -41.51 -39.47 32.71
N SER A 177 -41.39 -40.60 32.01
CA SER A 177 -42.52 -41.52 31.77
C SER A 177 -42.83 -42.45 32.95
N VAL A 178 -41.90 -42.67 33.90
CA VAL A 178 -42.12 -43.61 35.02
C VAL A 178 -42.88 -42.97 36.18
N VAL A 179 -43.00 -41.64 36.23
CA VAL A 179 -43.71 -40.93 37.32
C VAL A 179 -45.16 -40.54 36.99
N ALA A 180 -45.66 -40.87 35.80
CA ALA A 180 -46.98 -40.39 35.34
C ALA A 180 -47.95 -41.50 34.89
N LEU A 181 -47.78 -42.74 35.35
CA LEU A 181 -48.58 -43.87 34.88
C LEU A 181 -49.17 -44.72 36.01
N GLU A 182 -49.88 -44.08 36.94
CA GLU A 182 -51.02 -44.69 37.63
C GLU A 182 -52.07 -43.61 37.95
N SER A 183 -53.06 -43.47 37.07
CA SER A 183 -54.47 -43.15 37.40
C SER A 183 -55.27 -43.06 36.10
N GLU A 184 -56.09 -44.06 35.87
CA GLU A 184 -57.11 -44.10 34.83
C GLU A 184 -58.13 -42.95 35.02
N THR A 185 -58.69 -42.40 33.95
CA THR A 185 -60.14 -42.44 33.62
C THR A 185 -60.43 -41.68 32.32
N SER A 186 -61.44 -42.15 31.62
CA SER A 186 -61.99 -41.76 30.31
C SER A 186 -62.34 -40.28 30.11
N SER A 187 -62.20 -39.79 28.87
CA SER A 187 -63.32 -39.34 28.01
C SER A 187 -62.80 -38.81 26.66
N ALA A 188 -63.68 -38.88 25.65
CA ALA A 188 -63.62 -38.20 24.34
C ALA A 188 -63.31 -36.68 24.50
N GLU A 189 -62.92 -35.89 23.50
CA GLU A 189 -63.57 -35.57 22.23
C GLU A 189 -62.54 -34.88 21.29
N GLU A 190 -62.93 -34.68 20.04
CA GLU A 190 -62.23 -33.95 18.97
C GLU A 190 -61.78 -32.52 19.30
N SER A 191 -60.74 -32.01 18.63
CA SER A 191 -60.84 -30.73 17.89
C SER A 191 -59.59 -30.44 17.04
N MET A 192 -59.85 -29.84 15.88
CA MET A 192 -58.92 -29.37 14.85
C MET A 192 -58.23 -28.04 15.23
N SER A 193 -57.39 -27.54 14.31
CA SER A 193 -57.08 -26.11 14.06
C SER A 193 -55.86 -25.56 14.82
N SER A 194 -54.97 -24.73 14.27
CA SER A 194 -54.89 -24.03 12.98
C SER A 194 -53.47 -23.51 12.74
N GLU A 195 -53.20 -23.25 11.47
CA GLU A 195 -52.07 -22.53 10.89
C GLU A 195 -51.97 -21.08 11.39
N SER A 196 -50.79 -20.45 11.22
CA SER A 196 -50.69 -19.02 10.88
C SER A 196 -49.33 -18.67 10.31
N ALA A 197 -49.34 -18.21 9.05
CA ALA A 197 -48.32 -17.37 8.46
C ALA A 197 -48.75 -15.90 8.61
N THR A 198 -47.82 -14.99 8.90
CA THR A 198 -48.01 -13.56 8.62
C THR A 198 -46.74 -12.95 8.03
N SER A 199 -46.91 -12.46 6.80
CA SER A 199 -46.01 -11.57 6.07
C SER A 199 -46.23 -10.11 6.49
N ALA A 200 -45.19 -9.27 6.37
CA ALA A 200 -45.28 -7.91 5.79
C ALA A 200 -43.85 -7.33 5.57
N THR A 201 -43.41 -6.94 4.36
CA THR A 201 -43.57 -5.62 3.65
C THR A 201 -42.85 -4.48 4.40
N SER A 202 -42.01 -3.57 3.88
CA SER A 202 -41.56 -3.15 2.54
C SER A 202 -40.45 -2.08 2.66
N CYS A 203 -39.54 -2.07 1.67
CA CYS A 203 -38.96 -0.93 0.92
C CYS A 203 -38.59 0.40 1.61
N PHE A 204 -37.38 0.92 1.35
CA PHE A 204 -37.17 2.25 0.74
C PHE A 204 -35.79 2.35 0.07
N SER A 205 -35.73 3.25 -0.90
CA SER A 205 -34.92 3.23 -2.11
C SER A 205 -33.75 4.21 -2.11
N SER A 206 -32.92 4.07 -3.15
CA SER A 206 -32.28 5.13 -3.96
C SER A 206 -30.82 5.52 -3.65
N GLY A 207 -29.98 5.40 -4.70
CA GLY A 207 -28.68 6.07 -4.85
C GLY A 207 -28.81 7.59 -5.05
N PRO A 208 -27.76 8.34 -5.46
CA PRO A 208 -27.35 8.36 -6.87
C PRO A 208 -25.87 8.73 -7.21
N SER A 209 -25.53 8.45 -8.48
CA SER A 209 -24.83 9.18 -9.55
C SER A 209 -23.79 10.31 -9.34
N THR A 210 -22.88 10.29 -10.32
CA THR A 210 -21.76 11.15 -10.71
C THR A 210 -22.12 12.56 -11.22
N SER A 211 -21.23 13.54 -11.05
CA SER A 211 -21.22 14.79 -11.83
C SER A 211 -19.80 15.31 -12.10
N ALA A 212 -19.59 15.74 -13.34
CA ALA A 212 -18.39 16.39 -13.89
C ALA A 212 -18.16 17.79 -13.33
N LEU A 213 -16.91 18.25 -13.35
CA LEU A 213 -16.54 19.66 -13.28
C LEU A 213 -15.40 19.93 -14.27
N ASP A 214 -15.68 20.87 -15.17
CA ASP A 214 -14.77 21.54 -16.08
C ASP A 214 -13.85 22.49 -15.30
N ASP A 215 -12.58 22.57 -15.67
CA ASP A 215 -11.70 23.69 -15.30
C ASP A 215 -10.80 24.04 -16.49
N ASP A 216 -11.06 25.23 -17.02
CA ASP A 216 -10.30 26.01 -18.00
C ASP A 216 -9.17 26.74 -17.24
N ASP A 217 -7.90 26.53 -17.60
CA ASP A 217 -6.79 27.32 -17.07
C ASP A 217 -5.71 27.48 -18.14
N SER A 218 -5.33 28.73 -18.40
CA SER A 218 -4.49 29.14 -19.52
C SER A 218 -3.03 28.69 -19.34
N ASP A 219 -2.53 28.02 -20.37
CA ASP A 219 -1.17 27.51 -20.51
C ASP A 219 -0.21 28.66 -20.90
N ASP A 220 0.73 29.03 -20.02
CA ASP A 220 2.02 29.59 -20.44
C ASP A 220 3.08 28.50 -20.21
N THR A 221 3.05 27.51 -21.10
CA THR A 221 4.04 26.44 -21.20
C THR A 221 5.18 26.92 -22.11
N CYS A 222 6.37 27.12 -21.55
CA CYS A 222 7.61 27.19 -22.34
C CYS A 222 8.22 25.78 -22.42
N PRO A 223 8.32 25.15 -23.61
CA PRO A 223 8.96 23.86 -23.75
C PRO A 223 10.47 24.07 -23.94
N LEU A 224 11.28 23.80 -22.90
CA LEU A 224 12.70 23.60 -23.10
C LEU A 224 12.95 22.15 -23.53
N LYS A 225 13.27 21.99 -24.82
CA LYS A 225 13.71 20.75 -25.43
C LYS A 225 15.21 20.60 -25.14
N LEU A 226 15.56 19.57 -24.37
CA LEU A 226 16.94 19.15 -24.15
C LEU A 226 17.38 18.31 -25.35
N GLU A 227 18.32 18.83 -26.14
CA GLU A 227 19.27 18.04 -26.94
C GLU A 227 20.60 17.96 -26.18
#